data_AF-A0A5E9G1H0-F1
#
_entry.id   AF-A0A5E9G1H0-F1
#
_cell.length_a   1.000
_cell.length_b   1.000
_cell.length_c   1.000
_cell.angle_alpha   90.00
_cell.angle_beta   90.00
_cell.angle_gamma   90.00
#
_symmetry.space_group_name_H-M   'P 1'
#
loop_
_entity.id
_entity.type
_entity.pdbx_description
1 polymer ?
#
loop_
_entity_poly.entity_id
_entity_poly.type
_entity_poly.pdbx_seq_one_letter_code
_entity_poly.pdbx_strand_id
1 'polypeptide(L)'
;MQCAFTVPLGLLIAVALGSYEPVPFFPAELFFVGGHYLVFILLYGMRLFAVLAGVLILLGVSGLLVIPQLGEISGWLSTAVFLIFAVVLSRAHNHATANVAYRSSRGHQMAACPLVRPQREACSK
;
A
#
# COMPACT_ATOMS: atom_id res chain seq x y z
N MET A 1 -17.62 -5.47 9.40
CA MET A 1 -17.01 -6.78 9.05
C MET A 1 -17.34 -7.27 7.63
N GLN A 2 -18.26 -6.63 6.90
CA GLN A 2 -18.77 -7.14 5.63
C GLN A 2 -17.82 -6.92 4.43
N CYS A 3 -16.93 -5.93 4.49
CA CYS A 3 -16.01 -5.60 3.39
C CYS A 3 -14.98 -6.70 3.09
N ALA A 4 -14.64 -7.55 4.06
CA ALA A 4 -13.68 -8.64 3.87
C ALA A 4 -14.18 -9.72 2.88
N PHE A 5 -15.50 -9.84 2.70
CA PHE A 5 -16.10 -10.81 1.78
C PHE A 5 -15.96 -10.42 0.30
N THR A 6 -15.53 -9.20 0.00
CA THR A 6 -15.37 -8.75 -1.39
C THR A 6 -14.28 -9.54 -2.13
N VAL A 7 -13.22 -9.98 -1.45
CA VAL A 7 -12.15 -10.79 -2.07
C VAL A 7 -12.55 -12.24 -2.29
N PRO A 8 -13.06 -13.01 -1.29
CA PRO A 8 -13.50 -14.38 -1.52
C PRO A 8 -14.62 -14.48 -2.57
N LEU A 9 -15.55 -13.51 -2.56
CA LEU A 9 -16.64 -13.47 -3.55
C LEU A 9 -16.11 -13.12 -4.95
N GLY A 10 -15.18 -12.16 -5.04
CA GLY A 10 -14.52 -11.81 -6.30
C GLY A 10 -13.70 -12.98 -6.87
N LEU A 11 -12.98 -13.70 -6.02
CA LEU A 11 -12.25 -14.91 -6.39
C LEU A 11 -13.20 -16.00 -6.91
N LEU A 12 -14.35 -16.21 -6.28
CA LEU A 12 -15.35 -17.18 -6.75
C LEU A 12 -15.84 -16.84 -8.16
N ILE A 13 -16.08 -15.55 -8.44
CA ILE A 13 -16.47 -15.08 -9.78
C ILE A 13 -15.32 -15.26 -10.78
N ALA A 14 -14.09 -14.94 -10.39
CA ALA A 14 -12.91 -15.15 -11.23
C ALA A 14 -12.69 -16.64 -11.58
N VAL A 15 -12.88 -17.54 -10.61
CA VAL A 15 -12.84 -19.00 -10.83
C VAL A 15 -13.94 -19.43 -11.80
N ALA A 16 -15.17 -18.92 -11.65
CA ALA A 16 -16.26 -19.21 -12.57
C ALA A 16 -15.92 -18.78 -14.01
N LEU A 17 -15.36 -17.58 -14.20
CA LEU A 17 -14.87 -17.10 -15.49
C LEU A 17 -13.73 -17.98 -16.04
N GLY A 18 -12.77 -18.33 -15.18
CA GLY A 18 -11.63 -19.20 -15.49
C GLY A 18 -12.01 -20.64 -15.86
N SER A 19 -13.20 -21.08 -15.43
CA SER A 19 -13.73 -22.41 -15.74
C SER A 19 -14.27 -22.52 -17.17
N TYR A 20 -14.66 -21.40 -17.78
CA TYR A 20 -15.06 -21.35 -19.19
C TYR A 20 -13.86 -21.25 -20.11
N GLU A 21 -12.92 -20.37 -19.78
CA GLU A 21 -11.67 -20.16 -20.49
C GLU A 21 -10.62 -19.76 -19.45
N PRO A 22 -9.42 -20.37 -19.40
CA PRO A 22 -8.44 -20.08 -18.35
C PRO A 22 -7.78 -18.70 -18.48
N VAL A 23 -7.74 -18.13 -19.69
CA VAL A 23 -7.09 -16.85 -20.00
C VAL A 23 -7.65 -15.66 -19.18
N PRO A 24 -8.97 -15.47 -19.02
CA PRO A 24 -9.54 -14.37 -18.22
C PRO A 24 -9.39 -14.50 -16.70
N PHE A 25 -8.97 -15.66 -16.16
CA PHE A 25 -8.92 -15.91 -14.72
C PHE A 25 -8.09 -14.85 -13.97
N PHE A 26 -6.81 -14.72 -14.34
CA PHE A 26 -5.89 -13.81 -13.68
C PHE A 26 -6.26 -12.32 -13.83
N PRO A 27 -6.60 -11.80 -15.02
CA PRO A 27 -6.98 -10.39 -15.14
C PRO A 27 -8.33 -10.09 -14.45
N ALA A 28 -9.24 -11.06 -14.34
CA ALA A 28 -10.47 -10.91 -13.56
C ALA A 28 -10.16 -10.82 -12.06
N GLU A 29 -9.25 -11.65 -11.56
CA GLU A 29 -8.79 -11.59 -10.17
C GLU A 29 -8.14 -10.22 -9.86
N LEU A 30 -7.29 -9.69 -10.75
CA LEU A 30 -6.70 -8.35 -10.60
C LEU A 30 -7.76 -7.26 -10.44
N PHE A 31 -8.84 -7.34 -11.22
CA PHE A 31 -9.94 -6.37 -11.14
C PHE A 31 -10.63 -6.41 -9.77
N PHE A 32 -10.98 -7.60 -9.28
CA PHE A 32 -11.64 -7.75 -7.97
C PHE A 32 -10.73 -7.36 -6.81
N VAL A 33 -9.46 -7.73 -6.87
CA VAL A 33 -8.45 -7.34 -5.87
C VAL A 33 -8.24 -5.83 -5.89
N GLY A 34 -8.18 -5.20 -7.06
CA GLY A 34 -8.15 -3.74 -7.19
C GLY A 34 -9.39 -3.05 -6.61
N GLY A 35 -10.58 -3.59 -6.87
CA GLY A 35 -11.84 -3.12 -6.29
C GLY A 35 -11.88 -3.25 -4.76
N HIS A 36 -11.29 -4.31 -4.21
CA HIS A 36 -11.13 -4.46 -2.77
C HIS A 36 -10.28 -3.35 -2.16
N TYR A 37 -9.18 -2.96 -2.81
CA TYR A 37 -8.36 -1.83 -2.35
C TYR A 37 -9.10 -0.49 -2.39
N LEU A 38 -10.13 -0.34 -3.23
CA LEU A 38 -11.00 0.84 -3.25
C LEU A 38 -11.77 1.01 -1.93
N VAL A 39 -12.16 -0.10 -1.29
CA VAL A 39 -12.79 -0.09 0.04
C VAL A 39 -11.82 0.42 1.10
N PHE A 40 -10.54 0.05 1.00
CA PHE A 40 -9.50 0.57 1.90
C PHE A 40 -9.30 2.09 1.76
N ILE A 41 -9.49 2.66 0.57
CA ILE A 41 -9.47 4.13 0.40
C ILE A 41 -10.60 4.76 1.23
N LEU A 42 -11.81 4.20 1.15
CA LEU A 42 -12.97 4.72 1.88
C LEU A 42 -12.81 4.57 3.40
N LEU A 43 -12.17 3.49 3.85
CA LEU A 43 -11.98 3.20 5.28
C LEU A 43 -10.79 3.93 5.92
N TYR A 44 -9.67 4.08 5.21
CA TYR A 44 -8.41 4.63 5.77
C TYR A 44 -8.05 6.02 5.23
N GLY A 45 -8.67 6.49 4.14
CA GLY A 45 -8.39 7.79 3.53
C GLY A 45 -6.98 7.95 2.95
N MET A 46 -6.20 6.86 2.88
CA MET A 46 -4.81 6.90 2.41
C MET A 46 -4.75 6.87 0.87
N ARG A 47 -4.20 7.93 0.27
CA ARG A 47 -4.00 8.04 -1.19
C ARG A 47 -3.14 6.93 -1.79
N LEU A 48 -2.28 6.31 -0.98
CA LEU A 48 -1.43 5.20 -1.41
C LEU A 48 -2.28 4.02 -1.93
N PHE A 49 -3.37 3.67 -1.23
CA PHE A 49 -4.28 2.60 -1.68
C PHE A 49 -5.06 3.00 -2.93
N ALA A 50 -5.30 4.29 -3.17
CA ALA A 50 -5.96 4.76 -4.40
C ALA A 50 -5.10 4.53 -5.64
N VAL A 51 -3.79 4.76 -5.52
CA VAL A 51 -2.84 4.48 -6.59
C VAL A 51 -2.78 2.97 -6.85
N LEU A 52 -2.71 2.15 -5.80
CA LEU A 52 -2.68 0.68 -5.93
C LEU A 52 -3.94 0.16 -6.62
N ALA A 53 -5.11 0.56 -6.11
CA ALA A 53 -6.41 0.17 -6.65
C ALA A 53 -6.55 0.56 -8.11
N GLY A 54 -6.18 1.80 -8.47
CA GLY A 54 -6.22 2.28 -9.84
C GLY A 54 -5.34 1.44 -10.79
N VAL A 55 -4.10 1.15 -10.40
CA VAL A 55 -3.18 0.33 -11.21
C VAL A 55 -3.73 -1.09 -11.43
N LEU A 56 -4.21 -1.75 -10.37
CA LEU A 56 -4.75 -3.11 -10.45
C LEU A 56 -6.02 -3.17 -11.29
N ILE A 57 -6.95 -2.23 -11.11
CA ILE A 57 -8.18 -2.15 -11.91
C ILE A 57 -7.85 -1.91 -13.38
N LEU A 58 -6.96 -0.96 -13.70
CA LEU A 58 -6.58 -0.68 -15.08
C LEU A 58 -5.93 -1.88 -15.75
N LEU A 59 -5.01 -2.58 -15.05
CA LEU A 59 -4.43 -3.83 -15.55
C LEU A 59 -5.49 -4.89 -15.79
N GLY A 60 -6.38 -5.13 -14.83
CA GLY A 60 -7.45 -6.13 -14.95
C GLY A 60 -8.41 -5.82 -16.11
N VAL A 61 -8.89 -4.57 -16.20
CA VAL A 61 -9.77 -4.12 -17.30
C VAL A 61 -9.06 -4.21 -18.65
N SER A 62 -7.79 -3.82 -18.74
CA SER A 62 -7.02 -3.92 -19.99
C SER A 62 -6.83 -5.36 -20.44
N GLY A 63 -6.57 -6.28 -19.51
CA GLY A 63 -6.45 -7.71 -19.80
C GLY A 63 -7.77 -8.38 -20.17
N LEU A 64 -8.89 -7.87 -19.64
CA LEU A 64 -10.24 -8.37 -19.96
C LEU A 64 -10.76 -7.84 -21.31
N LEU A 65 -10.59 -6.55 -21.59
CA LEU A 65 -11.33 -5.87 -22.67
C LEU A 65 -10.47 -5.51 -23.89
N VAL A 66 -9.16 -5.31 -23.72
CA VAL A 66 -8.32 -4.70 -24.76
C VAL A 66 -7.27 -5.68 -25.28
N ILE A 67 -6.59 -6.40 -24.38
CA ILE A 67 -5.40 -7.18 -24.72
C ILE A 67 -5.48 -8.57 -24.04
N PRO A 68 -6.10 -9.58 -24.69
CA PRO A 68 -6.28 -10.92 -24.10
C PRO A 68 -4.96 -11.65 -23.84
N GLN A 69 -3.90 -11.32 -24.57
CA GLN A 69 -2.53 -11.80 -24.35
C GLN A 69 -1.93 -11.37 -23.00
N LEU A 70 -2.54 -10.41 -22.29
CA LEU A 70 -2.17 -10.08 -20.91
C LEU A 70 -2.69 -11.12 -19.91
N GLY A 71 -3.62 -12.00 -20.29
CA GLY A 71 -4.20 -13.00 -19.41
C GLY A 71 -3.14 -13.84 -18.70
N GLU A 72 -2.21 -14.41 -19.47
CA GLU A 72 -1.14 -15.28 -18.95
C GLU A 72 -0.07 -14.51 -18.16
N ILE A 73 0.22 -13.26 -18.54
CA ILE A 73 1.29 -12.44 -17.95
C ILE A 73 0.80 -11.69 -16.71
N SER A 74 -0.50 -11.51 -16.55
CA SER A 74 -1.08 -10.67 -15.50
C SER A 74 -0.74 -11.14 -14.08
N GLY A 75 -0.50 -12.44 -13.85
CA GLY A 75 -0.01 -12.95 -12.56
C GLY A 75 1.41 -12.48 -12.21
N TRP A 76 2.31 -12.39 -13.21
CA TRP A 76 3.64 -11.82 -13.01
C TRP A 76 3.57 -10.32 -12.81
N LEU A 77 2.69 -9.66 -13.56
CA LEU A 77 2.47 -8.22 -13.49
C LEU A 77 1.93 -7.80 -12.12
N SER A 78 0.96 -8.53 -11.56
CA SER A 78 0.44 -8.28 -10.20
C SER A 78 1.51 -8.49 -9.14
N THR A 79 2.31 -9.55 -9.25
CA THR A 79 3.44 -9.81 -8.34
C THR A 79 4.42 -8.63 -8.34
N ALA A 80 4.80 -8.12 -9.52
CA ALA A 80 5.69 -6.96 -9.63
C ALA A 80 5.07 -5.71 -8.99
N VAL A 81 3.78 -5.43 -9.25
CA VAL A 81 3.06 -4.29 -8.67
C VAL A 81 3.01 -4.39 -7.15
N PHE A 82 2.67 -5.55 -6.59
CA PHE A 82 2.62 -5.76 -5.14
C PHE A 82 3.99 -5.63 -4.50
N LEU A 83 5.04 -6.14 -5.14
CA LEU A 83 6.40 -6.05 -4.61
C LEU A 83 6.88 -4.60 -4.56
N ILE A 84 6.67 -3.83 -5.63
CA ILE A 84 6.97 -2.39 -5.66
C ILE A 84 6.21 -1.68 -4.53
N PHE A 85 4.91 -1.95 -4.38
CA PHE A 85 4.10 -1.32 -3.35
C PHE A 85 4.51 -1.71 -1.93
N ALA A 86 4.88 -2.96 -1.70
CA ALA A 86 5.40 -3.43 -0.42
C ALA A 86 6.68 -2.69 -0.03
N VAL A 87 7.59 -2.47 -0.99
CA VAL A 87 8.81 -1.69 -0.76
C VAL A 87 8.48 -0.23 -0.45
N VAL A 88 7.58 0.40 -1.21
CA VAL A 88 7.16 1.79 -0.96
C VAL A 88 6.53 1.94 0.43
N LEU A 89 5.64 1.02 0.81
CA LEU A 89 4.98 1.04 2.11
C LEU A 89 5.99 0.81 3.26
N SER A 90 6.93 -0.12 3.10
CA SER A 90 7.99 -0.38 4.08
C SER A 90 8.89 0.86 4.28
N ARG A 91 9.28 1.53 3.20
CA ARG A 91 10.04 2.79 3.27
C ARG A 91 9.25 3.87 4.01
N ALA A 92 7.97 4.06 3.68
CA ALA A 92 7.11 5.02 4.35
C ALA A 92 6.96 4.73 5.85
N HIS A 93 6.84 3.45 6.23
CA HIS A 93 6.77 3.04 7.62
C HIS A 93 8.06 3.34 8.40
N ASN A 94 9.22 3.04 7.81
CA ASN A 94 10.52 3.31 8.44
C ASN A 94 10.77 4.80 8.69
N HIS A 95 10.30 5.68 7.82
CA HIS A 95 10.37 7.14 8.03
C HIS A 95 9.44 7.60 9.18
N ALA A 96 8.26 7.00 9.30
CA ALA A 96 7.33 7.32 10.38
C ALA A 96 7.88 6.89 11.75
N THR A 97 8.41 5.67 11.87
CA THR A 97 8.98 5.16 13.12
C THR A 97 10.25 5.92 13.53
N ALA A 98 11.13 6.26 12.58
CA ALA A 98 12.31 7.09 12.85
C ALA A 98 11.92 8.47 13.39
N ASN A 99 10.90 9.11 12.84
CA ASN A 99 10.41 10.41 13.30
C ASN A 99 9.81 10.35 14.72
N VAL A 100 9.10 9.26 15.06
CA VAL A 100 8.54 9.05 16.40
C VAL A 100 9.66 8.81 17.42
N ALA A 101 10.64 7.97 17.09
CA ALA A 101 11.81 7.72 17.95
C ALA A 101 12.61 9.02 18.21
N TYR A 102 12.83 9.81 17.16
CA TYR A 102 13.50 11.10 17.27
C TYR A 102 12.71 12.10 18.14
N ARG A 103 11.39 12.19 17.96
CA ARG A 103 10.53 13.09 18.76
C ARG A 103 10.48 12.67 20.23
N SER A 104 10.42 11.37 20.52
CA SER A 104 10.46 10.83 21.89
C SER A 104 11.79 11.15 22.59
N SER A 105 12.92 10.93 21.91
CA SER A 105 14.25 11.28 22.44
C SER A 105 14.39 12.78 22.72
N ARG A 106 13.90 13.64 21.82
CA ARG A 106 13.88 15.10 22.02
C ARG A 106 12.98 15.52 23.20
N GLY A 107 11.82 14.87 23.37
CA GLY A 107 10.92 15.12 24.50
C GLY A 107 11.56 14.77 25.85
N HIS A 108 12.26 13.65 25.92
CA HIS A 108 13.04 13.27 27.10
C HIS A 108 14.20 14.24 27.37
N GLN A 109 14.89 14.74 26.34
CA GLN A 109 15.99 15.69 26.53
C GLN A 109 15.52 17.08 27.01
N MET A 110 14.30 17.51 26.64
CA MET A 110 13.70 18.75 27.18
C MET A 110 13.23 18.58 28.63
N ALA A 111 12.72 17.41 29.02
CA ALA A 111 12.33 17.11 30.41
C ALA A 111 13.55 16.86 31.32
N ALA A 112 14.65 16.35 30.76
CA ALA A 112 15.92 16.10 31.45
C ALA A 112 16.92 17.27 31.34
N CYS A 113 16.47 18.46 30.93
CA CYS A 113 17.27 19.67 31.06
C CYS A 113 16.88 20.38 32.37
N PRO A 114 17.50 20.07 33.52
CA PRO A 114 17.53 21.03 34.59
C PRO A 114 18.41 22.18 34.08
N LEU A 115 17.78 23.31 33.75
CA LEU A 115 18.41 24.62 33.56
C LEU A 115 19.94 24.58 33.40
N VAL A 116 20.42 24.35 32.16
CA VAL A 116 21.79 24.72 31.83
C VAL A 116 21.85 26.24 31.94
N ARG A 117 22.29 26.70 33.12
CA ARG A 117 22.65 28.09 33.38
C ARG A 117 23.54 28.59 32.24
N PRO A 118 23.39 29.85 31.81
CA PRO A 118 24.17 30.39 30.71
C PRO A 118 25.64 30.43 31.13
N GLN A 119 26.49 29.66 30.46
CA GLN A 119 27.94 29.86 30.47
C GLN A 119 28.25 31.11 29.63
N ARG A 120 27.85 32.28 30.13
CA ARG A 120 28.56 33.55 29.89
C ARG A 120 29.38 33.79 31.16
N GLU A 121 30.66 34.13 30.99
CA GLU A 121 31.68 34.47 32.01
C GLU A 121 32.82 33.44 32.11
N ALA A 122 33.67 33.36 31.07
CA ALA A 122 35.08 32.93 31.24
C ALA A 122 36.00 33.30 30.04
N CYS A 123 35.63 34.27 29.20
CA CYS A 123 36.53 34.82 28.17
C CYS A 123 36.49 36.34 28.24
N SER A 124 37.03 36.91 29.32
CA SER A 124 37.50 38.30 29.40
C SER A 124 38.12 38.53 30.78
N LYS A 125 39.42 38.26 30.89
CA LYS A 125 40.46 39.14 31.43
C LYS A 125 41.77 38.37 31.57
#